data_AF-A0A128A1W6-F1
#
_entry.id   AF-A0A128A1W6-F1
#
_cell.length_a   1.000
_cell.length_b   1.000
_cell.length_c   1.000
_cell.angle_alpha   90.00
_cell.angle_beta   90.00
_cell.angle_gamma   90.00
#
_symmetry.space_group_name_H-M   'P 1'
#
loop_
_entity.id
_entity.type
_entity.pdbx_description
1 polymer ?
#
loop_
_entity_poly.entity_id
_entity_poly.type
_entity_poly.pdbx_seq_one_letter_code
_entity_poly.pdbx_strand_id
1 'polypeptide(L)' 'MSRVCCNNEPHYQVIYDGGIMGNDEILVCDIHITKHPFDKKIISKNIITCFKNEKKLE' A
#
# COMPACT_ATOMS: atom_id res chain seq x y z
N MET A 1 -5.03 0.80 13.18
CA MET A 1 -5.69 -0.28 12.43
C MET A 1 -5.23 -0.18 10.99
N SER A 2 -4.25 -0.98 10.62
CA SER A 2 -3.48 -0.81 9.40
C SER A 2 -4.26 -1.35 8.21
N ARG A 3 -4.58 -0.49 7.23
CA ARG A 3 -5.23 -0.84 5.96
C ARG A 3 -4.27 -1.59 5.03
N VAL A 4 -3.63 -2.64 5.53
CA VAL A 4 -2.59 -3.41 4.84
C VAL A 4 -3.25 -4.56 4.09
N CYS A 5 -2.68 -4.91 2.93
CA CYS A 5 -2.88 -6.22 2.33
C CYS A 5 -2.43 -7.30 3.35
N CYS A 6 -3.32 -7.79 4.24
CA CYS A 6 -2.95 -8.75 5.30
C CYS A 6 -2.58 -10.15 4.77
N ASN A 7 -2.87 -10.44 3.50
CA ASN A 7 -2.65 -11.75 2.89
C ASN A 7 -1.45 -11.81 1.93
N ASN A 8 -0.94 -10.67 1.46
CA ASN A 8 0.24 -10.61 0.60
C ASN A 8 1.16 -9.49 1.08
N GLU A 9 2.46 -9.72 0.94
CA GLU A 9 3.47 -8.73 1.27
C GLU A 9 3.16 -7.41 0.53
N PRO A 10 3.01 -6.27 1.23
CA PRO A 10 2.76 -5.00 0.58
C PRO A 10 4.03 -4.57 -0.16
N HIS A 11 3.89 -4.30 -1.46
CA HIS A 11 5.01 -3.87 -2.33
C HIS A 11 4.94 -2.38 -2.65
N TYR A 12 3.82 -1.73 -2.36
CA TYR A 12 3.59 -0.34 -2.68
C TYR A 12 2.98 0.40 -1.50
N GLN A 13 3.50 1.58 -1.24
CA GLN A 13 2.88 2.60 -0.42
C GLN A 13 2.25 3.60 -1.37
N VAL A 14 0.93 3.77 -1.27
CA VAL A 14 0.19 4.65 -2.17
C VAL A 14 -0.57 5.70 -1.38
N ILE A 15 -0.58 6.92 -1.92
CA ILE A 15 -1.48 7.98 -1.48
C ILE A 15 -2.73 7.87 -2.33
N TYR A 16 -3.85 7.62 -1.69
CA TYR A 16 -5.16 7.41 -2.29
C TYR A 16 -6.06 8.61 -2.04
N ASP A 17 -6.74 9.08 -3.09
CA ASP A 17 -7.76 10.13 -3.01
C ASP A 17 -9.07 9.58 -2.40
N GLY A 18 -9.31 9.93 -1.14
CA GLY A 18 -10.57 9.64 -0.43
C GLY A 18 -11.69 10.63 -0.75
N GLY A 19 -11.49 11.55 -1.69
CA GLY A 19 -12.42 12.63 -2.01
C GLY A 19 -12.67 13.55 -0.81
N ILE A 20 -13.92 13.63 -0.37
CA ILE A 20 -14.36 14.53 0.72
C ILE A 20 -13.67 14.18 2.06
N MET A 21 -13.24 12.93 2.23
CA MET A 21 -12.55 12.49 3.45
C MET A 21 -11.05 12.83 3.47
N GLY A 22 -10.51 13.40 2.39
CA GLY A 22 -9.09 13.72 2.24
C GLY A 22 -8.25 12.56 1.71
N ASN A 23 -6.95 12.81 1.61
CA ASN A 23 -6.00 11.82 1.10
C ASN A 23 -5.61 10.84 2.21
N ASP A 24 -5.60 9.56 1.89
CA ASP A 24 -5.20 8.48 2.80
C ASP A 24 -3.95 7.78 2.28
N GLU A 25 -3.06 7.43 3.19
CA GLU A 25 -1.89 6.61 2.88
C GLU A 25 -2.18 5.14 3.22
N ILE A 26 -1.95 4.24 2.27
CA ILE A 26 -2.21 2.81 2.42
C ILE A 26 -1.12 1.96 1.78
N LEU A 27 -0.99 0.73 2.29
CA LEU A 27 -0.03 -0.25 1.82
C LEU A 27 -0.72 -1.33 1.01
N VAL A 28 -0.33 -1.47 -0.26
CA VAL A 28 -0.95 -2.40 -1.21
C VAL A 28 0.08 -3.31 -1.87
N CYS A 29 -0.40 -4.49 -2.26
CA CYS A 29 0.33 -5.52 -2.97
C CYS A 29 0.07 -5.39 -4.49
N ASP A 30 0.90 -6.03 -5.33
CA ASP A 30 0.93 -5.86 -6.80
C ASP A 30 -0.42 -6.16 -7.50
N ILE A 31 -1.19 -7.09 -6.94
CA ILE A 31 -2.52 -7.45 -7.46
C ILE A 31 -3.55 -6.35 -7.20
N HIS A 32 -3.44 -5.65 -6.06
CA HIS A 32 -4.45 -4.66 -5.66
C HIS A 32 -4.17 -3.28 -6.23
N ILE A 33 -2.90 -2.94 -6.52
CA ILE A 33 -2.56 -1.63 -7.09
C ILE A 33 -3.17 -1.45 -8.50
N THR A 34 -3.32 -2.53 -9.26
CA THR A 34 -3.87 -2.51 -10.63
C THR A 34 -5.38 -2.74 -10.70
N LYS A 35 -6.05 -2.96 -9.56
CA LYS A 35 -7.47 -3.32 -9.53
C LYS A 35 -8.34 -2.07 -9.75
N HIS A 36 -9.23 -2.09 -10.72
CA HIS A 36 -10.22 -1.01 -10.88
C HIS A 36 -11.29 -1.07 -9.77
N PRO A 37 -11.74 0.06 -9.17
CA PRO A 37 -11.41 1.46 -9.47
C PRO A 37 -10.24 2.05 -8.66
N PHE A 38 -9.50 1.22 -7.93
CA PHE A 38 -8.44 1.63 -7.01
C PHE A 38 -7.32 2.42 -7.72
N ASP A 39 -6.79 1.88 -8.81
CA ASP A 39 -5.72 2.50 -9.62
C ASP A 39 -6.02 3.96 -10.02
N LYS A 40 -7.29 4.26 -10.37
CA LYS A 40 -7.71 5.59 -10.84
C LYS A 40 -7.71 6.66 -9.75
N LYS A 41 -7.62 6.27 -8.49
CA LYS A 41 -7.63 7.16 -7.33
C LYS A 41 -6.27 7.25 -6.65
N ILE A 42 -5.24 6.64 -7.23
CA ILE A 42 -3.87 6.74 -6.74
C ILE A 42 -3.30 8.10 -7.16
N ILE A 43 -3.01 8.94 -6.18
CA ILE A 43 -2.35 10.24 -6.37
C ILE A 43 -0.84 10.02 -6.51
N SER A 44 -0.28 9.14 -5.68
CA SER A 44 1.15 8.83 -5.69
C SER A 44 1.36 7.38 -5.34
N LYS A 45 2.37 6.77 -5.97
CA LYS A 45 2.82 5.40 -5.68
C LYS A 45 4.32 5.40 -5.41
N ASN A 46 4.70 4.77 -4.31
CA ASN A 46 6.08 4.50 -3.97
C ASN A 46 6.27 2.99 -3.82
N ILE A 47 7.31 2.45 -4.44
CA ILE A 47 7.63 1.03 -4.36
C ILE A 47 8.36 0.82 -3.04
N ILE A 48 7.78 0.02 -2.17
CA ILE A 48 8.40 -0.36 -0.90
C ILE A 48 8.89 -1.80 -1.00
N THR A 49 10.14 -2.03 -0.64
CA THR A 49 10.61 -3.37 -0.31
C THR A 49 10.16 -3.64 1.11
N CYS A 50 9.24 -4.59 1.28
CA CYS A 50 8.91 -5.05 2.62
C CYS A 50 10.12 -5.82 3.16
N PHE A 51 10.99 -5.13 3.88
CA PHE A 51 11.96 -5.80 4.72
C PHE A 51 11.15 -6.54 5.78
N LYS A 52 10.89 -7.84 5.56
CA LYS A 52 10.62 -8.74 6.68
C LYS A 52 11.73 -8.46 7.66
N ASN A 53 11.35 -7.91 8.80
CA ASN A 53 12.25 -7.64 9.92
C ASN A 53 13.17 -8.85 10.04
N GLU A 54 14.42 -8.72 9.58
CA GLU A 54 15.43 -9.75 9.81
C GLU A 54 15.66 -9.72 11.32
N LYS A 55 14.88 -10.53 12.05
CA LYS A 55 15.28 -10.93 13.38
C LYS A 55 16.48 -11.85 13.20
N LYS A 56 17.66 -11.25 13.16
CA LYS A 56 18.87 -11.84 13.72
C LYS A 56 19.92 -10.74 13.95
N LEU A 57 19.85 -10.07 15.10
CA LEU A 57 21.06 -9.60 15.73
C LEU A 57 21.28 -10.52 16.94
N GLU A 58 22.41 -11.21 16.85
CA GLU A 58 22.89 -12.30 17.70
C GLU A 58 23.26 -11.83 19.11
#